data_AF-A0A1Q8Q857-F1
#
_entry.id   AF-A0A1Q8Q857-F1
#
_cell.length_a   1.000
_cell.length_b   1.000
_cell.length_c   1.000
_cell.angle_alpha   90.00
_cell.angle_beta   90.00
_cell.angle_gamma   90.00
#
_symmetry.space_group_name_H-M   'P 1'
#
loop_
_entity.id
_entity.type
_entity.pdbx_description
1 polymer ?
#
loop_
_entity_poly.entity_id
_entity_poly.type
_entity_poly.pdbx_seq_one_letter_code
_entity_poly.pdbx_strand_id
1 'polypeptide(L)'
;MNVQTDVIFWRLAFFFVVEQEYTIARLSQDRQEMWLENRSNKEASIVRLTNQNLGWAAGLGRDVERLLWNGEQIRKKMGARKLSLLNIVVSPYPPVDDYDRFLKPVLSPKKGRTKAATLLFTKNDLDESLRRLESILPPVPERRDFDGAEDEAAAYERAVLSHEVKRKEEEQRFFHYGKPFFTYIFTAVNIILFIMMTLAGGSTNTAVLIEFGAKFNPLILEGEWWRFITPMFLHIGLLHLIMNSLALYYLGTAVEQIYGRLRFLWIYLFSGLTGSLLSFLLTPNLSAGASGAIFGLFGALLYFGVTKPKLFFRTMGMNVLVVIGINLLFGFSVPGIDNAGHIGGLIGGFLATGVVHFPKKRRILQQMAFAAAAAAAVAAGLFIGFQSGYAAIDANAVNLRVQEEINAGNDDEAEDILGAFIEDGGTPSAETFFYLSYIEMGDGRLEEAEQHLKQAIEERANFHEAHYNLALIYVENGQLEEARKSVGEALTYAPDETQYQELANKLD
;
A
#
# COMPACT_ATOMS: atom_id res chain seq x y z
N MET A 1 -19.87 49.65 9.35
CA MET A 1 -19.67 48.47 10.22
C MET A 1 -19.89 48.91 11.66
N ASN A 2 -20.50 48.06 12.48
CA ASN A 2 -20.69 48.36 13.90
C ASN A 2 -19.49 47.76 14.65
N VAL A 3 -18.68 48.61 15.28
CA VAL A 3 -17.46 48.21 15.99
C VAL A 3 -17.71 47.02 16.92
N GLN A 4 -18.85 47.00 17.60
CA GLN A 4 -19.18 45.95 18.54
C GLN A 4 -19.49 44.60 17.88
N THR A 5 -20.13 44.58 16.70
CA THR A 5 -20.36 43.31 15.97
C THR A 5 -19.05 42.76 15.42
N ASP A 6 -18.11 43.64 15.05
CA ASP A 6 -16.80 43.23 14.54
C ASP A 6 -15.95 42.60 15.66
N VAL A 7 -15.98 43.18 16.88
CA VAL A 7 -15.34 42.59 18.07
C VAL A 7 -15.90 41.19 18.35
N ILE A 8 -17.22 41.05 18.38
CA ILE A 8 -17.86 39.74 18.63
C ILE A 8 -17.49 38.72 17.55
N PHE A 9 -17.57 39.11 16.28
CA PHE A 9 -17.23 38.25 15.16
C PHE A 9 -15.78 37.78 15.24
N TRP A 10 -14.81 38.69 15.40
CA TRP A 10 -13.41 38.31 15.42
C TRP A 10 -12.98 37.60 16.70
N ARG A 11 -13.56 37.91 17.86
CA ARG A 11 -13.32 37.15 19.11
C ARG A 11 -13.81 35.72 18.99
N LEU A 12 -14.99 35.49 18.38
CA LEU A 12 -15.49 34.15 18.10
C LEU A 12 -14.61 33.43 17.08
N ALA A 13 -14.18 34.12 16.01
CA ALA A 13 -13.25 33.54 15.03
C ALA A 13 -11.94 33.12 15.71
N PHE A 14 -11.39 33.95 16.61
CA PHE A 14 -10.22 33.63 17.42
C PHE A 14 -10.45 32.40 18.29
N PHE A 15 -11.58 32.34 18.99
CA PHE A 15 -11.97 31.18 19.78
C PHE A 15 -11.97 29.89 18.95
N PHE A 16 -12.67 29.89 17.82
CA PHE A 16 -12.75 28.68 17.02
C PHE A 16 -11.40 28.30 16.40
N VAL A 17 -10.69 29.24 15.76
CA VAL A 17 -9.49 28.94 14.98
C VAL A 17 -8.26 28.71 15.87
N VAL A 18 -8.07 29.55 16.88
CA VAL A 18 -6.85 29.55 17.70
C VAL A 18 -7.02 28.69 18.95
N GLU A 19 -8.16 28.76 19.63
CA GLU A 19 -8.38 28.07 20.92
C GLU A 19 -8.97 26.66 20.71
N GLN A 20 -9.85 26.47 19.71
CA GLN A 20 -10.56 25.21 19.44
C GLN A 20 -10.04 24.44 18.20
N GLU A 21 -8.91 24.89 17.63
CA GLU A 21 -8.22 24.27 16.47
C GLU A 21 -9.10 24.07 15.21
N TYR A 22 -10.10 24.93 14.98
CA TYR A 22 -10.85 24.89 13.72
C TYR A 22 -10.00 25.39 12.56
N THR A 23 -10.23 24.81 11.38
CA THR A 23 -9.59 25.22 10.14
C THR A 23 -10.51 26.13 9.33
N ILE A 24 -9.99 27.23 8.79
CA ILE A 24 -10.74 28.09 7.87
C ILE A 24 -10.89 27.37 6.52
N ALA A 25 -12.08 26.85 6.26
CA ALA A 25 -12.43 26.22 4.98
C ALA A 25 -12.73 27.28 3.90
N ARG A 26 -13.35 28.39 4.30
CA ARG A 26 -13.64 29.53 3.42
C ARG A 26 -13.73 30.83 4.21
N LEU A 27 -13.20 31.90 3.66
CA LEU A 27 -13.39 33.27 4.12
C LEU A 27 -13.91 34.12 2.94
N SER A 28 -14.96 34.90 3.15
CA SER A 28 -15.49 35.82 2.14
C SER A 28 -14.53 36.99 1.87
N GLN A 29 -14.63 37.62 0.70
CA GLN A 29 -13.76 38.75 0.33
C GLN A 29 -13.94 39.97 1.25
N ASP A 30 -15.17 40.21 1.70
CA ASP A 30 -15.53 41.26 2.66
C ASP A 30 -15.22 40.88 4.12
N ARG A 31 -14.74 39.66 4.37
CA ARG A 31 -14.44 39.08 5.68
C ARG A 31 -15.62 39.08 6.67
N GLN A 32 -16.85 39.12 6.16
CA GLN A 32 -18.07 39.06 6.97
C GLN A 32 -18.65 37.64 7.09
N GLU A 33 -18.12 36.67 6.35
CA GLU A 33 -18.55 35.27 6.41
C GLU A 33 -17.35 34.32 6.43
N MET A 34 -17.33 33.42 7.41
CA MET A 34 -16.30 32.41 7.58
C MET A 34 -16.93 31.03 7.75
N TRP A 35 -16.41 30.05 7.03
CA TRP A 35 -16.73 28.64 7.20
C TRP A 35 -15.54 27.94 7.83
N LEU A 36 -15.80 27.29 8.95
CA LEU A 36 -14.81 26.65 9.81
C LEU A 36 -15.09 25.16 9.89
N GLU A 37 -14.04 24.34 9.86
CA GLU A 37 -14.15 22.88 9.93
C GLU A 37 -13.30 22.31 11.07
N ASN A 38 -13.92 21.44 11.88
CA ASN A 38 -13.22 20.57 12.82
C ASN A 38 -13.91 19.20 12.89
N ARG A 39 -13.36 18.21 12.18
CA ARG A 39 -13.94 16.86 12.11
C ARG A 39 -13.91 16.08 13.43
N SER A 40 -13.12 16.53 14.41
CA SER A 40 -13.07 15.86 15.71
C SER A 40 -14.27 16.20 16.59
N ASN A 41 -14.93 17.35 16.35
CA ASN A 41 -16.16 17.71 17.02
C ASN A 41 -17.39 17.27 16.20
N LYS A 42 -18.17 16.31 16.71
CA LYS A 42 -19.36 15.79 16.04
C LYS A 42 -20.61 16.66 16.20
N GLU A 43 -20.67 17.49 17.24
CA GLU A 43 -21.80 18.39 17.51
C GLU A 43 -21.70 19.69 16.70
N ALA A 44 -20.47 20.14 16.41
CA ALA A 44 -20.17 21.34 15.62
C ALA A 44 -19.06 21.07 14.60
N SER A 45 -19.22 20.06 13.74
CA SER A 45 -18.19 19.67 12.76
C SER A 45 -17.88 20.78 11.75
N ILE A 46 -18.90 21.58 11.44
CA ILE A 46 -18.77 22.79 10.63
C ILE A 46 -19.42 23.93 11.40
N VAL A 47 -18.70 25.04 11.51
CA VAL A 47 -19.21 26.30 12.07
C VAL A 47 -19.24 27.32 10.94
N ARG A 48 -20.39 27.95 10.71
CA ARG A 48 -20.49 29.12 9.84
C ARG A 48 -20.65 30.33 10.74
N LEU A 49 -19.72 31.27 10.64
CA LEU A 49 -19.73 32.52 11.39
C LEU A 49 -20.02 33.65 10.40
N THR A 50 -21.04 34.45 10.68
CA THR A 50 -21.45 35.59 9.83
C THR A 50 -21.60 36.84 10.65
N ASN A 51 -21.25 37.99 10.08
CA ASN A 51 -21.55 39.31 10.60
C ASN A 51 -22.44 40.02 9.57
N GLN A 52 -23.72 40.14 9.89
CA GLN A 52 -24.73 40.64 8.95
C GLN A 52 -25.87 41.35 9.68
N ASN A 53 -26.55 42.25 8.97
CA ASN A 53 -27.77 42.88 9.47
C ASN A 53 -28.99 42.08 9.01
N LEU A 54 -29.74 41.50 9.96
CA LEU A 54 -30.83 40.57 9.67
C LEU A 54 -32.14 41.24 9.23
N GLY A 55 -32.41 42.48 9.63
CA GLY A 55 -33.67 43.19 9.33
C GLY A 55 -34.91 42.48 9.88
N TRP A 56 -35.48 41.57 9.07
CA TRP A 56 -36.71 40.81 9.36
C TRP A 56 -36.42 39.30 9.52
N ALA A 57 -37.27 38.57 10.22
CA ALA A 57 -37.12 37.15 10.52
C ALA A 57 -37.08 36.30 9.24
N ALA A 58 -37.74 36.76 8.16
CA ALA A 58 -37.64 36.14 6.84
C ALA A 58 -36.20 36.13 6.29
N GLY A 59 -35.36 37.11 6.66
CA GLY A 59 -33.94 37.13 6.32
C GLY A 59 -33.19 35.98 6.98
N LEU A 60 -33.38 35.80 8.30
CA LEU A 60 -32.79 34.69 9.05
C LEU A 60 -33.29 33.33 8.54
N GLY A 61 -34.57 33.21 8.19
CA GLY A 61 -35.13 31.99 7.60
C GLY A 61 -34.44 31.59 6.29
N ARG A 62 -34.29 32.54 5.36
CA ARG A 62 -33.56 32.30 4.08
C ARG A 62 -32.09 31.92 4.31
N ASP A 63 -31.46 32.52 5.31
CA ASP A 63 -30.08 32.20 5.68
C ASP A 63 -29.94 30.75 6.18
N VAL A 64 -30.83 30.31 7.07
CA VAL A 64 -30.88 28.93 7.57
C VAL A 64 -31.17 27.92 6.45
N GLU A 65 -32.08 28.25 5.53
CA GLU A 65 -32.34 27.39 4.35
C GLU A 65 -31.10 27.25 3.46
N ARG A 66 -30.40 28.37 3.18
CA ARG A 66 -29.16 28.36 2.40
C ARG A 66 -28.06 27.57 3.11
N LEU A 67 -27.92 27.73 4.42
CA LEU A 67 -27.00 26.96 5.23
C LEU A 67 -27.28 25.45 5.12
N LEU A 68 -28.52 25.02 5.27
CA LEU A 68 -28.89 23.60 5.17
C LEU A 68 -28.62 23.04 3.77
N TRP A 69 -28.92 23.82 2.73
CA TRP A 69 -28.63 23.42 1.36
C TRP A 69 -27.12 23.27 1.14
N ASN A 70 -26.33 24.25 1.55
CA ASN A 70 -24.86 24.20 1.48
C ASN A 70 -24.31 23.03 2.30
N GLY A 71 -24.81 22.84 3.51
CA GLY A 71 -24.46 21.77 4.42
C GLY A 71 -24.71 20.38 3.84
N GLU A 72 -25.81 20.18 3.11
CA GLU A 72 -26.10 18.91 2.45
C GLU A 72 -25.11 18.62 1.30
N GLN A 73 -24.66 19.66 0.57
CA GLN A 73 -23.60 19.51 -0.42
C GLN A 73 -22.25 19.18 0.24
N ILE A 74 -21.92 19.86 1.34
CA ILE A 74 -20.71 19.60 2.13
C ILE A 74 -20.72 18.16 2.66
N ARG A 75 -21.83 17.71 3.28
CA ARG A 75 -22.01 16.33 3.79
C ARG A 75 -21.73 15.29 2.71
N LYS A 76 -22.27 15.49 1.49
CA LYS A 76 -22.07 14.59 0.35
C LYS A 76 -20.61 14.56 -0.09
N LYS A 77 -19.97 15.72 -0.25
CA LYS A 77 -18.55 15.81 -0.61
C LYS A 77 -17.64 15.17 0.44
N MET A 78 -18.00 15.27 1.71
CA MET A 78 -17.27 14.64 2.82
C MET A 78 -17.54 13.14 2.96
N GLY A 79 -18.52 12.57 2.25
CA GLY A 79 -18.95 11.19 2.45
C GLY A 79 -19.57 10.92 3.83
N ALA A 80 -19.98 11.96 4.57
CA ALA A 80 -20.45 11.84 5.94
C ALA A 80 -21.87 11.27 6.02
N ARG A 81 -22.11 10.32 6.93
CA ARG A 81 -23.46 9.75 7.14
C ARG A 81 -24.44 10.78 7.71
N LYS A 82 -23.99 11.58 8.67
CA LYS A 82 -24.71 12.71 9.27
C LYS A 82 -23.76 13.90 9.37
N LEU A 83 -24.30 15.12 9.35
CA LEU A 83 -23.54 16.35 9.54
C LEU A 83 -24.26 17.27 10.53
N SER A 84 -23.53 17.78 11.52
CA SER A 84 -24.00 18.81 12.44
C SER A 84 -23.32 20.14 12.10
N LEU A 85 -24.14 21.16 11.84
CA LEU A 85 -23.73 22.51 11.50
C LEU A 85 -24.10 23.43 12.66
N LEU A 86 -23.18 24.34 13.00
CA LEU A 86 -23.44 25.44 13.91
C LEU A 86 -23.40 26.75 13.12
N ASN A 87 -24.54 27.43 13.02
CA ASN A 87 -24.65 28.75 12.40
C ASN A 87 -24.57 29.81 13.48
N ILE A 88 -23.52 30.61 13.47
CA ILE A 88 -23.36 31.72 14.38
C ILE A 88 -23.54 33.00 13.59
N VAL A 89 -24.59 33.73 13.93
CA VAL A 89 -24.95 34.98 13.28
C VAL A 89 -24.71 36.10 14.27
N VAL A 90 -23.77 36.98 13.95
CA VAL A 90 -23.53 38.22 14.68
C VAL A 90 -24.29 39.32 13.96
N SER A 91 -25.16 40.02 14.70
CA SER A 91 -26.00 41.09 14.16
C SER A 91 -26.07 42.25 15.15
N PRO A 92 -26.12 43.52 14.70
CA PRO A 92 -26.24 44.66 15.61
C PRO A 92 -27.56 44.63 16.40
N TYR A 93 -28.63 44.10 15.79
CA TYR A 93 -29.96 43.98 16.38
C TYR A 93 -30.59 42.63 16.01
N PRO A 94 -31.48 42.09 16.86
CA PRO A 94 -32.32 40.95 16.47
C PRO A 94 -33.32 41.36 15.37
N PRO A 95 -33.91 40.38 14.65
CA PRO A 95 -35.01 40.66 13.74
C PRO A 95 -36.19 41.37 14.43
N VAL A 96 -36.89 42.22 13.69
CA VAL A 96 -37.98 43.05 14.24
C VAL A 96 -39.28 42.29 14.55
N ASP A 97 -39.46 41.10 13.99
CA ASP A 97 -40.62 40.19 14.10
C ASP A 97 -40.22 38.83 14.66
N ASP A 98 -41.19 37.97 15.05
CA ASP A 98 -40.93 36.67 15.70
C ASP A 98 -39.98 35.76 14.88
N TYR A 99 -38.80 35.52 15.46
CA TYR A 99 -37.71 34.77 14.86
C TYR A 99 -37.30 33.50 15.63
N ASP A 100 -37.91 33.22 16.79
CA ASP A 100 -37.49 32.13 17.69
C ASP A 100 -37.53 30.75 17.02
N ARG A 101 -38.48 30.57 16.08
CA ARG A 101 -38.60 29.35 15.29
C ARG A 101 -37.35 29.00 14.48
N PHE A 102 -36.55 30.00 14.10
CA PHE A 102 -35.33 29.82 13.28
C PHE A 102 -34.07 29.57 14.12
N LEU A 103 -34.14 29.78 15.44
CA LEU A 103 -33.06 29.44 16.38
C LEU A 103 -33.09 27.98 16.81
N LYS A 104 -34.26 27.34 16.75
CA LYS A 104 -34.41 25.92 17.07
C LYS A 104 -33.66 25.06 16.04
N PRO A 105 -33.06 23.93 16.45
CA PRO A 105 -32.35 23.06 15.52
C PRO A 105 -33.24 22.59 14.36
N VAL A 106 -32.80 22.82 13.13
CA VAL A 106 -33.53 22.47 11.91
C VAL A 106 -32.86 21.27 11.24
N LEU A 107 -33.67 20.33 10.74
CA LEU A 107 -33.21 19.18 9.97
C LEU A 107 -33.36 19.42 8.48
N SER A 108 -32.43 18.90 7.69
CA SER A 108 -32.49 18.96 6.23
C SER A 108 -33.77 18.28 5.72
N PRO A 109 -34.49 18.88 4.75
CA PRO A 109 -35.76 18.34 4.23
C PRO A 109 -35.65 16.92 3.68
N LYS A 110 -34.50 16.55 3.10
CA LYS A 110 -34.26 15.21 2.55
C LYS A 110 -33.61 14.30 3.60
N LYS A 111 -34.41 13.42 4.21
CA LYS A 111 -33.99 12.34 5.13
C LYS A 111 -33.38 12.78 6.48
N GLY A 112 -33.40 14.07 6.84
CA GLY A 112 -32.95 14.56 8.15
C GLY A 112 -31.48 14.24 8.50
N ARG A 113 -30.60 14.15 7.50
CA ARG A 113 -29.20 13.73 7.69
C ARG A 113 -28.25 14.89 8.03
N THR A 114 -28.67 16.11 7.76
CA THR A 114 -27.93 17.33 8.12
C THR A 114 -28.76 18.11 9.12
N LYS A 115 -28.17 18.43 10.29
CA LYS A 115 -28.78 19.21 11.36
C LYS A 115 -28.07 20.55 11.45
N ALA A 116 -28.81 21.65 11.55
CA ALA A 116 -28.26 22.97 11.80
C ALA A 116 -28.82 23.53 13.10
N ALA A 117 -27.94 24.00 13.99
CA ALA A 117 -28.30 24.82 15.15
C ALA A 117 -27.89 26.26 14.87
N THR A 118 -28.74 27.23 15.19
CA THR A 118 -28.46 28.65 14.97
C THR A 118 -28.34 29.38 16.30
N LEU A 119 -27.23 30.11 16.48
CA LEU A 119 -26.99 31.00 17.61
C LEU A 119 -26.91 32.43 17.08
N LEU A 120 -27.72 33.32 17.65
CA LEU A 120 -27.80 34.73 17.28
C LEU A 120 -27.10 35.57 18.35
N PHE A 121 -25.95 36.12 18.02
CA PHE A 121 -25.19 37.01 18.89
C PHE A 121 -25.57 38.46 18.60
N THR A 122 -26.19 39.10 19.58
CA THR A 122 -26.48 40.54 19.59
C THR A 122 -25.79 41.19 20.79
N LYS A 123 -25.70 42.52 20.82
CA LYS A 123 -25.17 43.26 21.97
C LYS A 123 -25.85 42.90 23.30
N ASN A 124 -27.17 42.69 23.27
CA ASN A 124 -27.97 42.52 24.48
C ASN A 124 -28.04 41.04 24.93
N ASP A 125 -27.98 40.09 23.99
CA ASP A 125 -28.23 38.67 24.26
C ASP A 125 -26.96 37.80 24.27
N LEU A 126 -25.80 38.44 24.44
CA LEU A 126 -24.49 37.77 24.42
C LEU A 126 -24.38 36.64 25.46
N ASP A 127 -24.82 36.87 26.71
CA ASP A 127 -24.78 35.86 27.78
C ASP A 127 -25.61 34.61 27.46
N GLU A 128 -26.81 34.80 26.91
CA GLU A 128 -27.65 33.66 26.54
C GLU A 128 -27.02 32.86 25.40
N SER A 129 -26.47 33.57 24.41
CA SER A 129 -25.80 32.97 23.26
C SER A 129 -24.56 32.18 23.68
N LEU A 130 -23.77 32.71 24.62
CA LEU A 130 -22.61 32.01 25.20
C LEU A 130 -23.04 30.77 26.00
N ARG A 131 -24.10 30.85 26.82
CA ARG A 131 -24.64 29.67 27.52
C ARG A 131 -25.10 28.57 26.57
N ARG A 132 -25.75 28.95 25.46
CA ARG A 132 -26.14 27.99 24.42
C ARG A 132 -24.92 27.41 23.72
N LEU A 133 -23.91 28.23 23.41
CA LEU A 133 -22.64 27.76 22.83
C LEU A 133 -21.91 26.77 23.76
N GLU A 134 -21.86 27.04 25.07
CA GLU A 134 -21.24 26.17 26.08
C GLU A 134 -21.89 24.78 26.09
N SER A 135 -23.20 24.70 25.86
CA SER A 135 -23.91 23.41 25.76
C SER A 135 -23.52 22.58 24.53
N ILE A 136 -22.90 23.19 23.52
CA ILE A 136 -22.48 22.57 22.26
C ILE A 136 -20.95 22.33 22.25
N LEU A 137 -20.17 23.29 22.74
CA LEU A 137 -18.71 23.30 22.68
C LEU A 137 -18.10 24.00 23.92
N PRO A 138 -17.95 23.28 25.05
CA PRO A 138 -17.24 23.78 26.23
C PRO A 138 -15.72 23.61 26.08
N PRO A 139 -14.89 24.53 26.60
CA PRO A 139 -15.24 25.80 27.25
C PRO A 139 -15.49 26.93 26.22
N VAL A 140 -16.28 27.95 26.57
CA VAL A 140 -16.48 29.18 25.77
C VAL A 140 -15.74 30.40 26.33
N PRO A 141 -15.53 31.45 25.52
CA PRO A 141 -14.98 32.73 25.98
C PRO A 141 -15.83 33.39 27.08
N GLU A 142 -15.20 34.16 27.95
CA GLU A 142 -15.92 34.92 28.97
C GLU A 142 -16.58 36.15 28.38
N ARG A 143 -17.70 36.63 28.96
CA ARG A 143 -18.42 37.82 28.47
C ARG A 143 -17.51 39.05 28.36
N ARG A 144 -16.60 39.23 29.31
CA ARG A 144 -15.64 40.35 29.31
C ARG A 144 -14.73 40.38 28.08
N ASP A 145 -14.51 39.25 27.41
CA ASP A 145 -13.66 39.18 26.23
C ASP A 145 -14.30 39.83 24.98
N PHE A 146 -15.57 40.22 25.08
CA PHE A 146 -16.37 40.84 24.01
C PHE A 146 -16.63 42.33 24.22
N ASP A 147 -16.21 42.90 25.37
CA ASP A 147 -16.41 44.31 25.71
C ASP A 147 -15.34 45.24 25.10
N GLY A 148 -14.53 44.70 24.18
CA GLY A 148 -13.39 45.36 23.55
C GLY A 148 -13.70 46.52 22.61
N ALA A 149 -12.66 47.29 22.29
CA ALA A 149 -12.69 48.37 21.30
C ALA A 149 -12.33 47.90 19.88
N GLU A 150 -12.43 48.79 18.89
CA GLU A 150 -12.10 48.49 17.48
C GLU A 150 -10.68 47.92 17.29
N ASP A 151 -9.72 48.41 18.07
CA ASP A 151 -8.34 47.91 18.07
C ASP A 151 -8.23 46.43 18.48
N GLU A 152 -9.12 45.95 19.36
CA GLU A 152 -9.16 44.54 19.77
C GLU A 152 -9.72 43.64 18.66
N ALA A 153 -10.76 44.08 17.94
CA ALA A 153 -11.27 43.35 16.78
C ALA A 153 -10.16 43.15 15.73
N ALA A 154 -9.41 44.21 15.43
CA ALA A 154 -8.27 44.15 14.51
C ALA A 154 -7.11 43.28 15.04
N ALA A 155 -6.95 43.17 16.37
CA ALA A 155 -5.97 42.26 16.97
C ALA A 155 -6.38 40.79 16.81
N TYR A 156 -7.65 40.45 17.09
CA TYR A 156 -8.19 39.10 16.89
C TYR A 156 -8.13 38.69 15.42
N GLU A 157 -8.50 39.57 14.49
CA GLU A 157 -8.39 39.32 13.05
C GLU A 157 -6.96 38.96 12.65
N ARG A 158 -5.98 39.79 13.05
CA ARG A 158 -4.56 39.53 12.77
C ARG A 158 -4.10 38.20 13.37
N ALA A 159 -4.53 37.88 14.59
CA ALA A 159 -4.17 36.63 15.24
C ALA A 159 -4.76 35.41 14.50
N VAL A 160 -6.03 35.45 14.09
CA VAL A 160 -6.68 34.38 13.31
C VAL A 160 -5.99 34.15 11.97
N LEU A 161 -5.76 35.23 11.21
CA LEU A 161 -5.15 35.14 9.88
C LEU A 161 -3.68 34.68 9.96
N SER A 162 -2.92 35.21 10.91
CA SER A 162 -1.52 34.80 11.11
C SER A 162 -1.40 33.35 11.59
N HIS A 163 -2.32 32.89 12.44
CA HIS A 163 -2.38 31.48 12.86
C HIS A 163 -2.63 30.55 11.66
N GLU A 164 -3.58 30.90 10.78
CA GLU A 164 -3.89 30.11 9.59
C GLU A 164 -2.71 30.08 8.59
N VAL A 165 -2.04 31.22 8.37
CA VAL A 165 -0.83 31.29 7.53
C VAL A 165 0.30 30.43 8.12
N LYS A 166 0.60 30.60 9.40
CA LYS A 166 1.65 29.83 10.09
C LYS A 166 1.38 28.33 10.04
N ARG A 167 0.12 27.91 10.25
CA ARG A 167 -0.27 26.50 10.14
C ARG A 167 -0.03 25.96 8.73
N LYS A 168 -0.45 26.69 7.68
CA LYS A 168 -0.21 26.29 6.28
C LYS A 168 1.28 26.19 5.97
N GLU A 169 2.09 27.14 6.45
CA GLU A 169 3.54 27.07 6.27
C GLU A 169 4.16 25.86 6.99
N GLU A 170 3.73 25.55 8.21
CA GLU A 170 4.19 24.37 8.96
C GLU A 170 3.83 23.07 8.24
N GLU A 171 2.61 22.97 7.70
CA GLU A 171 2.19 21.84 6.88
C GLU A 171 3.01 21.73 5.60
N GLN A 172 3.20 22.83 4.87
CA GLN A 172 4.03 22.83 3.65
C GLN A 172 5.48 22.42 3.94
N ARG A 173 6.08 22.95 5.01
CA ARG A 173 7.44 22.58 5.45
C ARG A 173 7.53 21.11 5.83
N PHE A 174 6.45 20.54 6.38
CA PHE A 174 6.39 19.11 6.70
C PHE A 174 6.39 18.25 5.43
N PHE A 175 5.57 18.61 4.43
CA PHE A 175 5.46 17.86 3.17
C PHE A 175 6.56 18.15 2.15
N HIS A 176 7.37 19.20 2.35
CA HIS A 176 8.48 19.59 1.47
C HIS A 176 9.80 19.69 2.22
N TYR A 177 10.00 18.81 3.20
CA TYR A 177 11.24 18.75 3.97
C TYR A 177 12.44 18.37 3.08
N GLY A 178 12.26 17.35 2.23
CA GLY A 178 13.26 16.88 1.27
C GLY A 178 12.97 17.33 -0.17
N LYS A 179 13.98 17.18 -1.04
CA LYS A 179 13.80 17.21 -2.49
C LYS A 179 13.93 15.78 -3.03
N PRO A 180 13.04 15.33 -3.92
CA PRO A 180 13.14 14.01 -4.53
C PRO A 180 14.48 13.86 -5.27
N PHE A 181 15.21 12.81 -4.98
CA PHE A 181 16.51 12.51 -5.56
C PHE A 181 16.62 11.02 -5.87
N PHE A 182 16.49 10.18 -4.83
CA PHE A 182 16.54 8.72 -5.02
C PHE A 182 15.34 8.20 -5.78
N THR A 183 14.18 8.85 -5.66
CA THR A 183 13.02 8.52 -6.50
C THR A 183 13.39 8.55 -7.99
N TYR A 184 14.06 9.60 -8.45
CA TYR A 184 14.47 9.73 -9.86
C TYR A 184 15.59 8.77 -10.22
N ILE A 185 16.54 8.54 -9.33
CA ILE A 185 17.62 7.56 -9.55
C ILE A 185 17.03 6.17 -9.74
N PHE A 186 16.14 5.73 -8.86
CA PHE A 186 15.53 4.41 -8.95
C PHE A 186 14.66 4.26 -10.21
N THR A 187 13.90 5.29 -10.57
CA THR A 187 13.19 5.28 -11.86
C THR A 187 14.16 5.13 -13.04
N ALA A 188 15.26 5.86 -13.06
CA ALA A 188 16.26 5.75 -14.13
C ALA A 188 16.92 4.36 -14.16
N VAL A 189 17.31 3.82 -13.00
CA VAL A 189 17.90 2.47 -12.89
C VAL A 189 16.93 1.41 -13.40
N ASN A 190 15.65 1.48 -13.03
CA ASN A 190 14.63 0.53 -13.49
C ASN A 190 14.46 0.56 -15.01
N ILE A 191 14.48 1.76 -15.62
CA ILE A 191 14.40 1.90 -17.08
C ILE A 191 15.64 1.32 -17.75
N ILE A 192 16.84 1.61 -17.22
CA ILE A 192 18.10 1.12 -17.78
C ILE A 192 18.15 -0.42 -17.72
N LEU A 193 17.85 -1.03 -16.58
CA LEU A 193 17.85 -2.48 -16.44
C LEU A 193 16.78 -3.15 -17.30
N PHE A 194 15.62 -2.52 -17.47
CA PHE A 194 14.60 -3.02 -18.39
C PHE A 194 15.07 -3.04 -19.84
N ILE A 195 15.77 -1.99 -20.29
CA ILE A 195 16.38 -1.95 -21.62
C ILE A 195 17.43 -3.05 -21.75
N MET A 196 18.30 -3.21 -20.74
CA MET A 196 19.33 -4.25 -20.76
C MET A 196 18.73 -5.67 -20.87
N MET A 197 17.71 -6.00 -20.07
CA MET A 197 17.01 -7.29 -20.18
C MET A 197 16.34 -7.47 -21.54
N THR A 198 15.80 -6.40 -22.13
CA THR A 198 15.18 -6.45 -23.46
C THR A 198 16.21 -6.80 -24.53
N LEU A 199 17.43 -6.27 -24.41
CA LEU A 199 18.54 -6.59 -25.32
C LEU A 199 19.14 -7.99 -25.08
N ALA A 200 19.05 -8.52 -23.86
CA ALA A 200 19.60 -9.82 -23.47
C ALA A 200 18.70 -11.03 -23.81
N GLY A 201 17.52 -10.81 -24.41
CA GLY A 201 16.58 -11.89 -24.76
C GLY A 201 15.13 -11.63 -24.36
N GLY A 202 14.85 -10.51 -23.71
CA GLY A 202 13.51 -10.04 -23.40
C GLY A 202 13.19 -10.05 -21.89
N SER A 203 12.51 -9.00 -21.42
CA SER A 203 12.14 -8.85 -20.00
C SER A 203 11.02 -9.78 -19.51
N THR A 204 10.46 -10.61 -20.40
CA THR A 204 9.50 -11.67 -20.06
C THR A 204 10.11 -13.07 -20.12
N ASN A 205 11.38 -13.18 -20.51
CA ASN A 205 12.09 -14.45 -20.55
C ASN A 205 12.58 -14.81 -19.14
N THR A 206 12.17 -15.97 -18.64
CA THR A 206 12.53 -16.47 -17.30
C THR A 206 14.04 -16.58 -17.10
N ALA A 207 14.79 -17.10 -18.09
CA ALA A 207 16.23 -17.25 -17.99
C ALA A 207 16.92 -15.88 -17.84
N VAL A 208 16.52 -14.89 -18.66
CA VAL A 208 17.03 -13.51 -18.56
C VAL A 208 16.71 -12.90 -17.21
N LEU A 209 15.51 -13.13 -16.66
CA LEU A 209 15.13 -12.64 -15.33
C LEU A 209 16.00 -13.27 -14.24
N ILE A 210 16.24 -14.57 -14.30
CA ILE A 210 17.10 -15.28 -13.34
C ILE A 210 18.54 -14.75 -13.41
N GLU A 211 19.10 -14.62 -14.62
CA GLU A 211 20.46 -14.10 -14.84
C GLU A 211 20.63 -12.67 -14.30
N PHE A 212 19.64 -11.80 -14.52
CA PHE A 212 19.68 -10.41 -14.03
C PHE A 212 19.41 -10.29 -12.51
N GLY A 213 19.09 -11.39 -11.83
CA GLY A 213 18.93 -11.41 -10.37
C GLY A 213 17.49 -11.29 -9.89
N ALA A 214 16.51 -11.82 -10.61
CA ALA A 214 15.15 -11.97 -10.09
C ALA A 214 15.13 -12.84 -8.83
N LYS A 215 14.09 -12.70 -8.01
CA LYS A 215 13.90 -13.53 -6.82
C LYS A 215 13.62 -14.94 -7.31
N PHE A 216 14.50 -15.86 -6.99
CA PHE A 216 14.40 -17.27 -7.34
C PHE A 216 14.88 -18.09 -6.15
N ASN A 217 14.00 -18.92 -5.58
CA ASN A 217 14.24 -19.58 -4.30
C ASN A 217 15.41 -20.57 -4.30
N PRO A 218 15.57 -21.44 -5.32
CA PRO A 218 16.70 -22.39 -5.35
C PRO A 218 18.06 -21.68 -5.19
N LEU A 219 18.32 -20.67 -6.02
CA LEU A 219 19.58 -19.92 -5.95
C LEU A 219 19.75 -19.11 -4.66
N ILE A 220 18.66 -18.70 -3.99
CA ILE A 220 18.75 -18.09 -2.66
C ILE A 220 19.24 -19.11 -1.63
N LEU A 221 18.77 -20.35 -1.69
CA LEU A 221 19.22 -21.42 -0.80
C LEU A 221 20.67 -21.80 -1.04
N GLU A 222 21.11 -21.74 -2.30
CA GLU A 222 22.53 -21.93 -2.70
C GLU A 222 23.44 -20.74 -2.31
N GLY A 223 22.88 -19.67 -1.74
CA GLY A 223 23.66 -18.57 -1.14
C GLY A 223 23.67 -17.27 -1.93
N GLU A 224 22.88 -17.14 -3.01
CA GLU A 224 22.74 -15.90 -3.79
C GLU A 224 21.87 -14.84 -3.07
N TRP A 225 22.31 -14.42 -1.87
CA TRP A 225 21.58 -13.53 -0.96
C TRP A 225 21.21 -12.17 -1.58
N TRP A 226 21.92 -11.72 -2.62
CA TRP A 226 21.61 -10.47 -3.31
C TRP A 226 20.24 -10.52 -4.00
N ARG A 227 19.68 -11.72 -4.26
CA ARG A 227 18.32 -11.91 -4.78
C ARG A 227 17.21 -11.47 -3.82
N PHE A 228 17.53 -11.09 -2.58
CA PHE A 228 16.60 -10.34 -1.73
C PHE A 228 16.50 -8.85 -2.10
N ILE A 229 17.47 -8.31 -2.85
CA ILE A 229 17.60 -6.88 -3.17
C ILE A 229 17.41 -6.60 -4.65
N THR A 230 18.14 -7.29 -5.53
CA THR A 230 18.14 -7.08 -6.98
C THR A 230 16.76 -7.09 -7.65
N PRO A 231 15.76 -7.90 -7.21
CA PRO A 231 14.46 -7.95 -7.88
C PRO A 231 13.71 -6.62 -7.86
N MET A 232 14.02 -5.71 -6.93
CA MET A 232 13.43 -4.37 -6.85
C MET A 232 13.61 -3.57 -8.13
N PHE A 233 14.65 -3.86 -8.91
CA PHE A 233 15.03 -3.07 -10.07
C PHE A 233 14.67 -3.72 -11.41
N LEU A 234 14.19 -4.96 -11.38
CA LEU A 234 13.81 -5.74 -12.55
C LEU A 234 12.30 -5.66 -12.77
N HIS A 235 11.84 -5.75 -14.01
CA HIS A 235 10.42 -5.61 -14.37
C HIS A 235 10.03 -6.56 -15.49
N ILE A 236 8.97 -7.33 -15.25
CA ILE A 236 8.43 -8.30 -16.20
C ILE A 236 7.48 -7.58 -17.18
N GLY A 237 7.98 -7.28 -18.38
CA GLY A 237 7.22 -6.60 -19.43
C GLY A 237 7.02 -5.08 -19.21
N LEU A 238 6.67 -4.39 -20.31
CA LEU A 238 6.66 -2.92 -20.37
C LEU A 238 5.57 -2.28 -19.49
N LEU A 239 4.37 -2.87 -19.45
CA LEU A 239 3.25 -2.34 -18.66
C LEU A 239 3.61 -2.32 -17.16
N HIS A 240 4.26 -3.38 -16.67
CA HIS A 240 4.68 -3.49 -15.28
C HIS A 240 5.72 -2.39 -14.93
N LEU A 241 6.70 -2.15 -15.81
CA LEU A 241 7.65 -1.04 -15.64
C LEU A 241 6.95 0.31 -15.57
N ILE A 242 6.01 0.60 -16.47
CA ILE A 242 5.32 1.88 -16.53
C ILE A 242 4.52 2.12 -15.24
N MET A 243 3.75 1.12 -14.81
CA MET A 243 2.91 1.24 -13.62
C MET A 243 3.75 1.42 -12.35
N ASN A 244 4.84 0.67 -12.20
CA ASN A 244 5.75 0.84 -11.06
C ASN A 244 6.50 2.17 -11.12
N SER A 245 6.91 2.64 -12.30
CA SER A 245 7.59 3.93 -12.46
C SER A 245 6.66 5.09 -12.11
N LEU A 246 5.40 5.01 -12.51
CA LEU A 246 4.38 6.00 -12.17
C LEU A 246 4.08 6.01 -10.66
N ALA A 247 3.92 4.82 -10.07
CA ALA A 247 3.69 4.69 -8.64
C ALA A 247 4.89 5.18 -7.81
N LEU A 248 6.11 4.83 -8.22
CA LEU A 248 7.35 5.32 -7.62
C LEU A 248 7.47 6.82 -7.76
N TYR A 249 7.13 7.41 -8.91
CA TYR A 249 7.14 8.86 -9.08
C TYR A 249 6.22 9.55 -8.06
N TYR A 250 4.95 9.15 -7.96
CA TYR A 250 4.01 9.83 -7.06
C TYR A 250 4.24 9.52 -5.57
N LEU A 251 4.42 8.25 -5.22
CA LEU A 251 4.58 7.84 -3.82
C LEU A 251 6.01 8.10 -3.34
N GLY A 252 6.99 7.84 -4.19
CA GLY A 252 8.41 8.07 -3.88
C GLY A 252 8.68 9.53 -3.62
N THR A 253 8.21 10.43 -4.50
CA THR A 253 8.37 11.87 -4.26
C THR A 253 7.70 12.29 -2.96
N ALA A 254 6.46 11.87 -2.70
CA ALA A 254 5.75 12.22 -1.46
C ALA A 254 6.49 11.75 -0.20
N VAL A 255 6.93 10.49 -0.16
CA VAL A 255 7.65 9.93 1.00
C VAL A 255 9.04 10.56 1.13
N GLU A 256 9.77 10.78 0.04
CA GLU A 256 11.09 11.41 0.06
C GLU A 256 11.02 12.88 0.48
N GLN A 257 9.95 13.59 0.13
CA GLN A 257 9.74 14.95 0.61
C GLN A 257 9.33 15.01 2.09
N ILE A 258 8.59 14.04 2.62
CA ILE A 258 8.21 13.97 4.04
C ILE A 258 9.40 13.56 4.93
N TYR A 259 10.14 12.51 4.54
CA TYR A 259 11.17 11.89 5.38
C TYR A 259 12.60 12.30 5.01
N GLY A 260 12.81 12.86 3.81
CA GLY A 260 14.12 13.22 3.29
C GLY A 260 14.91 12.05 2.70
N ARG A 261 15.87 12.37 1.82
CA ARG A 261 16.62 11.44 0.97
C ARG A 261 17.16 10.18 1.65
N LEU A 262 17.88 10.31 2.78
CA LEU A 262 18.54 9.15 3.41
C LEU A 262 17.54 8.22 4.12
N ARG A 263 16.47 8.79 4.67
CA ARG A 263 15.40 7.99 5.31
C ARG A 263 14.57 7.29 4.26
N PHE A 264 14.27 7.99 3.16
CA PHE A 264 13.61 7.38 2.01
C PHE A 264 14.41 6.22 1.44
N LEU A 265 15.73 6.39 1.24
CA LEU A 265 16.62 5.33 0.77
C LEU A 265 16.50 4.08 1.67
N TRP A 266 16.61 4.26 2.98
CA TRP A 266 16.46 3.17 3.95
C TRP A 266 15.07 2.52 3.87
N ILE A 267 14.00 3.32 3.89
CA ILE A 267 12.61 2.83 3.83
C ILE A 267 12.42 2.00 2.55
N TYR A 268 12.82 2.52 1.39
CA TYR A 268 12.63 1.86 0.10
C TYR A 268 13.38 0.53 0.02
N LEU A 269 14.68 0.52 0.34
CA LEU A 269 15.50 -0.70 0.25
C LEU A 269 15.09 -1.74 1.29
N PHE A 270 14.80 -1.33 2.52
CA PHE A 270 14.37 -2.25 3.57
C PHE A 270 13.00 -2.86 3.23
N SER A 271 12.07 -2.08 2.70
CA SER A 271 10.78 -2.59 2.24
C SER A 271 10.89 -3.58 1.09
N GLY A 272 11.77 -3.34 0.12
CA GLY A 272 12.00 -4.31 -0.93
C GLY A 272 12.61 -5.60 -0.40
N LEU A 273 13.59 -5.50 0.52
CA LEU A 273 14.17 -6.66 1.21
C LEU A 273 13.11 -7.48 1.94
N THR A 274 12.28 -6.85 2.78
CA THR A 274 11.24 -7.58 3.52
C THR A 274 10.12 -8.10 2.64
N GLY A 275 9.86 -7.42 1.51
CA GLY A 275 8.99 -7.92 0.46
C GLY A 275 9.54 -9.22 -0.14
N SER A 276 10.77 -9.19 -0.65
CA SER A 276 11.42 -10.40 -1.18
C SER A 276 11.55 -11.50 -0.13
N LEU A 277 11.79 -11.17 1.14
CA LEU A 277 11.85 -12.14 2.24
C LEU A 277 10.51 -12.82 2.50
N LEU A 278 9.41 -12.06 2.55
CA LEU A 278 8.09 -12.66 2.74
C LEU A 278 7.65 -13.45 1.50
N SER A 279 8.04 -12.99 0.31
CA SER A 279 7.86 -13.72 -0.94
C SER A 279 8.64 -15.04 -0.97
N PHE A 280 9.89 -15.05 -0.49
CA PHE A 280 10.71 -16.25 -0.34
C PHE A 280 10.05 -17.30 0.56
N LEU A 281 9.44 -16.85 1.66
CA LEU A 281 8.75 -17.72 2.62
C LEU A 281 7.44 -18.33 2.14
N LEU A 282 6.65 -17.56 1.38
CA LEU A 282 5.23 -17.90 1.15
C LEU A 282 4.91 -18.20 -0.31
N THR A 283 5.85 -17.96 -1.22
CA THR A 283 5.62 -18.11 -2.66
C THR A 283 6.82 -18.76 -3.32
N PRO A 284 6.64 -19.90 -4.00
CA PRO A 284 7.73 -20.54 -4.74
C PRO A 284 8.04 -19.82 -6.06
N ASN A 285 7.09 -19.03 -6.57
CA ASN A 285 7.18 -18.38 -7.87
C ASN A 285 8.35 -17.39 -7.96
N LEU A 286 8.90 -17.30 -9.17
CA LEU A 286 9.82 -16.23 -9.56
C LEU A 286 9.14 -14.87 -9.43
N SER A 287 9.86 -13.88 -8.90
CA SER A 287 9.33 -12.54 -8.69
C SER A 287 10.37 -11.46 -9.07
N ALA A 288 9.90 -10.41 -9.71
CA ALA A 288 10.67 -9.24 -10.11
C ALA A 288 9.76 -8.01 -10.16
N GLY A 289 10.19 -6.90 -9.57
CA GLY A 289 9.42 -5.67 -9.54
C GLY A 289 9.77 -4.77 -8.36
N ALA A 290 9.71 -3.46 -8.60
CA ALA A 290 9.78 -2.45 -7.54
C ALA A 290 8.56 -2.47 -6.60
N SER A 291 7.51 -3.24 -6.91
CA SER A 291 6.21 -3.18 -6.23
C SER A 291 6.29 -3.47 -4.72
N GLY A 292 7.16 -4.39 -4.26
CA GLY A 292 7.37 -4.61 -2.83
C GLY A 292 7.88 -3.35 -2.10
N ALA A 293 8.89 -2.70 -2.67
CA ALA A 293 9.41 -1.43 -2.15
C ALA A 293 8.36 -0.29 -2.22
N ILE A 294 7.55 -0.24 -3.28
CA ILE A 294 6.46 0.73 -3.45
C ILE A 294 5.36 0.52 -2.40
N PHE A 295 4.98 -0.72 -2.12
CA PHE A 295 4.08 -1.03 -1.01
C PHE A 295 4.69 -0.63 0.34
N GLY A 296 6.01 -0.70 0.47
CA GLY A 296 6.74 -0.07 1.56
C GLY A 296 6.50 1.43 1.73
N LEU A 297 6.42 2.16 0.63
CA LEU A 297 6.09 3.59 0.66
C LEU A 297 4.68 3.83 1.18
N PHE A 298 3.71 2.96 0.86
CA PHE A 298 2.41 2.97 1.52
C PHE A 298 2.53 2.69 3.02
N GLY A 299 3.39 1.75 3.44
CA GLY A 299 3.67 1.47 4.84
C GLY A 299 4.21 2.70 5.59
N ALA A 300 5.09 3.47 4.95
CA ALA A 300 5.60 4.73 5.47
C ALA A 300 4.51 5.81 5.60
N LEU A 301 3.56 5.86 4.67
CA LEU A 301 2.41 6.76 4.74
C LEU A 301 1.39 6.32 5.81
N LEU A 302 1.23 5.01 6.05
CA LEU A 302 0.43 4.50 7.16
C LEU A 302 1.06 4.83 8.52
N TYR A 303 2.39 4.74 8.64
CA TYR A 303 3.10 5.21 9.83
C TYR A 303 2.86 6.71 10.08
N PHE A 304 2.86 7.52 9.02
CA PHE A 304 2.43 8.91 9.08
C PHE A 304 0.96 9.05 9.53
N GLY A 305 0.05 8.20 9.04
CA GLY A 305 -1.34 8.15 9.47
C GLY A 305 -1.54 7.84 10.95
N VAL A 306 -0.74 6.94 11.53
CA VAL A 306 -0.79 6.59 12.95
C VAL A 306 -0.22 7.72 13.83
N THR A 307 0.85 8.37 13.38
CA THR A 307 1.55 9.39 14.17
C THR A 307 0.93 10.79 14.05
N LYS A 308 0.28 11.09 12.92
CA LYS A 308 -0.33 12.39 12.59
C LYS A 308 -1.71 12.20 11.92
N PRO A 309 -2.68 11.54 12.60
CA PRO A 309 -3.95 11.15 11.98
C PRO A 309 -4.76 12.32 11.43
N LYS A 310 -4.86 13.44 12.17
CA LYS A 310 -5.57 14.65 11.72
C LYS A 310 -5.03 15.16 10.38
N LEU A 311 -3.70 15.26 10.24
CA LEU A 311 -3.06 15.76 9.03
C LEU A 311 -3.16 14.76 7.87
N PHE A 312 -2.95 13.46 8.15
CA PHE A 312 -3.06 12.41 7.15
C PHE A 312 -4.44 12.35 6.50
N PHE A 313 -5.52 12.24 7.28
CA PHE A 313 -6.88 12.13 6.74
C PHE A 313 -7.37 13.40 6.05
N ARG A 314 -6.82 14.56 6.41
CA ARG A 314 -7.14 15.82 5.72
C ARG A 314 -6.44 15.94 4.37
N THR A 315 -5.27 15.34 4.20
CA THR A 315 -4.43 15.54 3.01
C THR A 315 -4.52 14.40 2.00
N MET A 316 -4.31 13.15 2.44
CA MET A 316 -4.16 12.02 1.52
C MET A 316 -4.73 10.69 2.03
N GLY A 317 -5.19 10.63 3.28
CA GLY A 317 -5.38 9.36 3.98
C GLY A 317 -6.41 8.43 3.37
N MET A 318 -7.59 8.94 2.98
CA MET A 318 -8.60 8.11 2.32
C MET A 318 -8.12 7.59 0.97
N ASN A 319 -7.45 8.44 0.18
CA ASN A 319 -6.92 8.04 -1.13
C ASN A 319 -5.87 6.94 -0.98
N VAL A 320 -4.96 7.07 0.00
CA VAL A 320 -3.97 6.04 0.32
C VAL A 320 -4.64 4.71 0.70
N LEU A 321 -5.62 4.74 1.62
CA LEU A 321 -6.31 3.52 2.06
C LEU A 321 -7.09 2.83 0.93
N VAL A 322 -7.77 3.61 0.09
CA VAL A 322 -8.51 3.07 -1.07
C VAL A 322 -7.54 2.45 -2.09
N VAL A 323 -6.43 3.12 -2.39
CA VAL A 323 -5.44 2.60 -3.35
C VAL A 323 -4.78 1.32 -2.83
N ILE A 324 -4.45 1.25 -1.52
CA ILE A 324 -3.95 0.00 -0.90
C ILE A 324 -5.00 -1.11 -1.06
N GLY A 325 -6.26 -0.83 -0.70
CA GLY A 325 -7.35 -1.81 -0.80
C GLY A 325 -7.57 -2.33 -2.22
N ILE A 326 -7.55 -1.45 -3.22
CA ILE A 326 -7.69 -1.83 -4.63
C ILE A 326 -6.49 -2.67 -5.09
N ASN A 327 -5.25 -2.25 -4.80
CA ASN A 327 -4.07 -3.00 -5.26
C ASN A 327 -3.99 -4.39 -4.62
N LEU A 328 -4.29 -4.52 -3.32
CA LEU A 328 -4.33 -5.84 -2.68
C LEU A 328 -5.44 -6.72 -3.25
N LEU A 329 -6.66 -6.18 -3.40
CA LEU A 329 -7.78 -6.92 -3.98
C LEU A 329 -7.46 -7.40 -5.41
N PHE A 330 -6.90 -6.51 -6.23
CA PHE A 330 -6.47 -6.83 -7.58
C PHE A 330 -5.33 -7.87 -7.58
N GLY A 331 -4.35 -7.71 -6.70
CA GLY A 331 -3.25 -8.64 -6.51
C GLY A 331 -3.71 -10.06 -6.19
N PHE A 332 -4.70 -10.23 -5.31
CA PHE A 332 -5.29 -11.53 -5.02
C PHE A 332 -6.19 -12.08 -6.13
N SER A 333 -6.59 -11.25 -7.09
CA SER A 333 -7.49 -11.65 -8.19
C SER A 333 -6.75 -12.06 -9.47
N VAL A 334 -5.47 -11.69 -9.63
CA VAL A 334 -4.69 -11.93 -10.85
C VAL A 334 -3.55 -12.92 -10.55
N PRO A 335 -3.54 -14.10 -11.20
CA PRO A 335 -2.43 -15.05 -11.08
C PRO A 335 -1.10 -14.44 -11.50
N GLY A 336 -0.02 -14.81 -10.80
CA GLY A 336 1.34 -14.31 -11.07
C GLY A 336 1.70 -13.00 -10.36
N ILE A 337 0.78 -12.39 -9.59
CA ILE A 337 1.11 -11.24 -8.72
C ILE A 337 1.63 -11.73 -7.37
N ASP A 338 2.79 -11.20 -6.97
CA ASP A 338 3.45 -11.51 -5.71
C ASP A 338 2.83 -10.72 -4.52
N ASN A 339 1.70 -11.23 -4.02
CA ASN A 339 0.99 -10.64 -2.88
C ASN A 339 1.79 -10.72 -1.57
N ALA A 340 2.56 -11.79 -1.38
CA ALA A 340 3.44 -11.94 -0.22
C ALA A 340 4.50 -10.84 -0.22
N GLY A 341 5.10 -10.56 -1.38
CA GLY A 341 6.00 -9.43 -1.58
C GLY A 341 5.38 -8.07 -1.28
N HIS A 342 4.12 -7.84 -1.71
CA HIS A 342 3.41 -6.59 -1.43
C HIS A 342 3.13 -6.40 0.07
N ILE A 343 2.64 -7.44 0.74
CA ILE A 343 2.34 -7.39 2.18
C ILE A 343 3.63 -7.24 3.00
N GLY A 344 4.68 -7.99 2.65
CA GLY A 344 6.00 -7.92 3.29
C GLY A 344 6.64 -6.54 3.12
N GLY A 345 6.47 -5.95 1.94
CA GLY A 345 6.86 -4.57 1.67
C GLY A 345 6.11 -3.56 2.54
N LEU A 346 4.78 -3.65 2.60
CA LEU A 346 3.92 -2.77 3.40
C LEU A 346 4.30 -2.78 4.89
N ILE A 347 4.47 -3.98 5.46
CA ILE A 347 4.86 -4.17 6.86
C ILE A 347 6.28 -3.63 7.08
N GLY A 348 7.23 -4.01 6.22
CA GLY A 348 8.61 -3.57 6.34
C GLY A 348 8.77 -2.07 6.21
N GLY A 349 8.01 -1.42 5.34
CA GLY A 349 8.03 0.05 5.21
C GLY A 349 7.49 0.76 6.44
N PHE A 350 6.43 0.23 7.06
CA PHE A 350 5.95 0.74 8.34
C PHE A 350 7.00 0.60 9.44
N LEU A 351 7.65 -0.57 9.53
CA LEU A 351 8.72 -0.83 10.50
C LEU A 351 9.95 0.06 10.27
N ALA A 352 10.46 0.11 9.04
CA ALA A 352 11.60 0.93 8.65
C ALA A 352 11.37 2.41 8.95
N THR A 353 10.16 2.89 8.72
CA THR A 353 9.78 4.27 9.03
C THR A 353 9.76 4.51 10.54
N GLY A 354 9.29 3.55 11.33
CA GLY A 354 9.36 3.59 12.78
C GLY A 354 10.79 3.66 13.33
N VAL A 355 11.74 2.96 12.69
CA VAL A 355 13.17 3.01 13.02
C VAL A 355 13.74 4.40 12.79
N VAL A 356 13.54 4.99 11.59
CA VAL A 356 14.20 6.26 11.22
C VAL A 356 13.47 7.51 11.70
N HIS A 357 12.18 7.39 11.97
CA HIS A 357 11.26 8.44 12.42
C HIS A 357 11.27 9.71 11.54
N PHE A 358 10.46 10.73 11.90
CA PHE A 358 10.46 12.01 11.19
C PHE A 358 11.78 12.77 11.33
N PRO A 359 12.18 13.57 10.33
CA PRO A 359 13.36 14.40 10.41
C PRO A 359 13.34 15.35 11.62
N LYS A 360 14.51 15.53 12.24
CA LYS A 360 14.72 16.40 13.42
C LYS A 360 13.85 16.05 14.64
N LYS A 361 13.22 14.87 14.65
CA LYS A 361 12.48 14.33 15.80
C LYS A 361 13.16 13.03 16.23
N ARG A 362 13.40 12.88 17.53
CA ARG A 362 14.00 11.66 18.10
C ARG A 362 13.02 11.07 19.11
N ARG A 363 12.75 9.77 18.99
CA ARG A 363 11.94 9.00 19.93
C ARG A 363 12.65 7.68 20.19
N ILE A 364 13.76 7.77 20.92
CA ILE A 364 14.77 6.70 21.02
C ILE A 364 14.15 5.36 21.42
N LEU A 365 13.33 5.31 22.47
CA LEU A 365 12.67 4.06 22.91
C LEU A 365 11.78 3.45 21.82
N GLN A 366 10.98 4.28 21.14
CA GLN A 366 10.14 3.83 20.04
C GLN A 366 11.01 3.31 18.88
N GLN A 367 12.03 4.07 18.48
CA GLN A 367 12.94 3.70 17.39
C GLN A 367 13.68 2.38 17.69
N MET A 368 14.12 2.18 18.94
CA MET A 368 14.73 0.93 19.39
C MET A 368 13.74 -0.23 19.36
N ALA A 369 12.49 -0.03 19.80
CA ALA A 369 11.46 -1.06 19.73
C ALA A 369 11.16 -1.47 18.29
N PHE A 370 11.04 -0.51 17.37
CA PHE A 370 10.87 -0.77 15.95
C PHE A 370 12.10 -1.47 15.35
N ALA A 371 13.32 -1.09 15.76
CA ALA A 371 14.54 -1.73 15.29
C ALA A 371 14.64 -3.18 15.76
N ALA A 372 14.31 -3.44 17.03
CA ALA A 372 14.26 -4.79 17.57
C ALA A 372 13.18 -5.65 16.87
N ALA A 373 11.99 -5.09 16.64
CA ALA A 373 10.92 -5.78 15.91
C ALA A 373 11.31 -6.09 14.46
N ALA A 374 11.93 -5.14 13.77
CA ALA A 374 12.42 -5.32 12.41
C ALA A 374 13.53 -6.39 12.34
N ALA A 375 14.50 -6.34 13.25
CA ALA A 375 15.57 -7.33 13.33
C ALA A 375 15.03 -8.73 13.66
N ALA A 376 14.11 -8.84 14.61
CA ALA A 376 13.47 -10.10 14.96
C ALA A 376 12.65 -10.68 13.79
N ALA A 377 11.89 -9.84 13.08
CA ALA A 377 11.11 -10.28 11.93
C ALA A 377 12.01 -10.79 10.78
N VAL A 378 13.11 -10.08 10.49
CA VAL A 378 14.07 -10.51 9.46
C VAL A 378 14.79 -11.79 9.89
N ALA A 379 15.28 -11.85 11.13
CA ALA A 379 15.98 -13.04 11.64
C ALA A 379 15.08 -14.27 11.67
N ALA A 380 13.84 -14.13 12.15
CA ALA A 380 12.85 -15.20 12.14
C ALA A 380 12.48 -15.62 10.71
N GLY A 381 12.28 -14.66 9.81
CA GLY A 381 11.97 -14.96 8.41
C GLY A 381 13.10 -15.69 7.70
N LEU A 382 14.35 -15.29 7.90
CA LEU A 382 15.50 -16.02 7.36
C LEU A 382 15.60 -17.41 7.98
N PHE A 383 15.51 -17.52 9.30
CA PHE A 383 15.59 -18.81 10.00
C PHE A 383 14.53 -19.79 9.50
N ILE A 384 13.26 -19.36 9.41
CA ILE A 384 12.16 -20.20 8.93
C ILE A 384 12.39 -20.59 7.46
N GLY A 385 12.73 -19.63 6.60
CA GLY A 385 12.84 -19.89 5.16
C GLY A 385 13.99 -20.82 4.80
N PHE A 386 15.15 -20.70 5.47
CA PHE A 386 16.25 -21.64 5.28
C PHE A 386 16.01 -22.99 5.97
N GLN A 387 15.22 -23.03 7.06
CA GLN A 387 14.84 -24.29 7.69
C GLN A 387 13.83 -25.09 6.84
N SER A 388 12.97 -24.41 6.08
CA SER A 388 12.03 -25.07 5.17
C SER A 388 12.71 -25.67 3.93
N GLY A 389 13.98 -25.34 3.67
CA GLY A 389 14.78 -25.94 2.60
C GLY A 389 14.08 -25.96 1.25
N TYR A 390 14.19 -27.09 0.55
CA TYR A 390 13.57 -27.29 -0.75
C TYR A 390 12.06 -27.63 -0.66
N ALA A 391 11.55 -28.02 0.52
CA ALA A 391 10.14 -28.38 0.73
C ALA A 391 9.13 -27.34 0.24
N ALA A 392 9.50 -26.06 0.36
CA ALA A 392 8.64 -24.93 0.06
C ALA A 392 8.73 -24.45 -1.40
N ILE A 393 9.53 -25.11 -2.24
CA ILE A 393 9.76 -24.73 -3.64
C ILE A 393 8.81 -25.51 -4.56
N ASP A 394 8.41 -24.87 -5.66
CA ASP A 394 7.63 -25.51 -6.72
C ASP A 394 8.49 -26.48 -7.52
N ALA A 395 7.97 -27.66 -7.83
CA ALA A 395 8.69 -28.69 -8.56
C ALA A 395 9.26 -28.18 -9.89
N ASN A 396 8.54 -27.32 -10.62
CA ASN A 396 9.05 -26.79 -11.89
C ASN A 396 10.28 -25.89 -11.70
N ALA A 397 10.34 -25.15 -10.59
CA ALA A 397 11.51 -24.32 -10.28
C ALA A 397 12.72 -25.16 -9.91
N VAL A 398 12.52 -26.25 -9.14
CA VAL A 398 13.57 -27.23 -8.85
C VAL A 398 14.06 -27.89 -10.14
N ASN A 399 13.12 -28.39 -10.95
CA ASN A 399 13.39 -29.04 -12.22
C ASN A 399 14.12 -28.15 -13.23
N LEU A 400 13.82 -26.84 -13.26
CA LEU A 400 14.55 -25.88 -14.10
C LEU A 400 16.01 -25.77 -13.66
N ARG A 401 16.27 -25.72 -12.36
CA ARG A 401 17.62 -25.67 -11.79
C ARG A 401 18.40 -26.95 -12.07
N VAL A 402 17.76 -28.11 -11.88
CA VAL A 402 18.30 -29.44 -12.16
C VAL A 402 18.69 -29.58 -13.63
N GLN A 403 17.83 -29.11 -14.55
CA GLN A 403 18.12 -29.14 -15.97
C GLN A 403 19.37 -28.30 -16.33
N GLU A 404 19.61 -27.18 -15.65
CA GLU A 404 20.83 -26.39 -15.84
C GLU A 404 22.08 -27.15 -15.39
N GLU A 405 22.04 -27.85 -14.25
CA GLU A 405 23.16 -28.67 -13.76
C GLU A 405 23.45 -29.87 -14.67
N ILE A 406 22.42 -30.59 -15.13
CA ILE A 406 22.57 -31.68 -16.10
C ILE A 406 23.22 -31.17 -17.39
N ASN A 407 22.76 -30.01 -17.91
CA ASN A 407 23.36 -29.40 -19.10
C ASN A 407 24.81 -28.94 -18.88
N ALA A 408 25.19 -28.61 -17.64
CA ALA A 408 26.56 -28.28 -17.26
C ALA A 408 27.44 -29.54 -17.07
N GLY A 409 26.83 -30.74 -17.03
CA GLY A 409 27.51 -32.01 -16.77
C GLY A 409 27.74 -32.29 -15.29
N ASN A 410 26.99 -31.64 -14.40
CA ASN A 410 27.10 -31.76 -12.95
C ASN A 410 25.96 -32.67 -12.41
N ASP A 411 25.93 -33.92 -12.86
CA ASP A 411 24.84 -34.85 -12.54
C ASP A 411 24.74 -35.15 -11.03
N ASP A 412 25.87 -35.19 -10.30
CA ASP A 412 25.91 -35.34 -8.84
C ASP A 412 25.14 -34.22 -8.11
N GLU A 413 25.35 -32.95 -8.51
CA GLU A 413 24.67 -31.80 -7.91
C GLU A 413 23.17 -31.80 -8.26
N ALA A 414 22.84 -32.20 -9.49
CA ALA A 414 21.46 -32.33 -9.93
C ALA A 414 20.69 -33.38 -9.10
N GLU A 415 21.34 -34.52 -8.80
CA GLU A 415 20.78 -35.57 -7.93
C GLU A 415 20.65 -35.09 -6.48
N ASP A 416 21.65 -34.41 -5.92
CA ASP A 416 21.60 -33.84 -4.56
C ASP A 416 20.43 -32.85 -4.40
N ILE A 417 20.18 -31.99 -5.40
CA ILE A 417 19.05 -31.05 -5.40
C ILE A 417 17.71 -31.79 -5.40
N LEU A 418 17.56 -32.81 -6.25
CA LEU A 418 16.33 -33.61 -6.36
C LEU A 418 16.08 -34.44 -5.08
N GLY A 419 17.13 -35.05 -4.54
CA GLY A 419 17.12 -35.78 -3.28
C GLY A 419 16.70 -34.89 -2.13
N ALA A 420 17.33 -33.72 -1.97
CA ALA A 420 16.96 -32.75 -0.94
C ALA A 420 15.51 -32.28 -1.08
N PHE A 421 15.01 -32.06 -2.31
CA PHE A 421 13.62 -31.69 -2.54
C PHE A 421 12.63 -32.76 -2.08
N ILE A 422 12.92 -34.04 -2.33
CA ILE A 422 12.08 -35.15 -1.90
C ILE A 422 12.18 -35.36 -0.38
N GLU A 423 13.40 -35.36 0.18
CA GLU A 423 13.66 -35.58 1.61
C GLU A 423 13.02 -34.49 2.48
N ASP A 424 13.06 -33.23 2.04
CA ASP A 424 12.46 -32.11 2.74
C ASP A 424 10.91 -32.12 2.66
N GLY A 425 10.31 -33.03 1.88
CA GLY A 425 8.85 -33.19 1.75
C GLY A 425 8.24 -32.32 0.65
N GLY A 426 9.02 -31.94 -0.36
CA GLY A 426 8.51 -31.36 -1.60
C GLY A 426 7.55 -32.30 -2.32
N THR A 427 6.80 -31.76 -3.28
CA THR A 427 5.87 -32.54 -4.12
C THR A 427 6.48 -32.73 -5.52
N PRO A 428 7.09 -33.89 -5.84
CA PRO A 428 7.67 -34.17 -7.15
C PRO A 428 6.67 -34.04 -8.28
N SER A 429 7.12 -33.58 -9.44
CA SER A 429 6.37 -33.70 -10.68
C SER A 429 6.87 -34.89 -11.51
N ALA A 430 6.17 -35.18 -12.60
CA ALA A 430 6.62 -36.18 -13.56
C ALA A 430 8.06 -35.90 -14.07
N GLU A 431 8.38 -34.63 -14.33
CA GLU A 431 9.73 -34.20 -14.73
C GLU A 431 10.77 -34.41 -13.62
N THR A 432 10.39 -34.25 -12.34
CA THR A 432 11.30 -34.50 -11.20
C THR A 432 11.78 -35.95 -11.21
N PHE A 433 10.84 -36.90 -11.32
CA PHE A 433 11.17 -38.32 -11.40
C PHE A 433 11.89 -38.68 -12.71
N PHE A 434 11.53 -38.04 -13.81
CA PHE A 434 12.22 -38.25 -15.08
C PHE A 434 13.69 -37.83 -15.00
N TYR A 435 14.01 -36.68 -14.41
CA TYR A 435 15.39 -36.24 -14.25
C TYR A 435 16.19 -37.14 -13.31
N LEU A 436 15.61 -37.60 -12.19
CA LEU A 436 16.23 -38.62 -11.34
C LEU A 436 16.59 -39.86 -12.15
N SER A 437 15.61 -40.40 -12.89
CA SER A 437 15.84 -41.61 -13.70
C SER A 437 16.91 -41.42 -14.77
N TYR A 438 17.01 -40.22 -15.35
CA TYR A 438 18.01 -39.90 -16.35
C TYR A 438 19.43 -39.96 -15.77
N ILE A 439 19.63 -39.39 -14.58
CA ILE A 439 20.91 -39.43 -13.85
C ILE A 439 21.25 -40.87 -13.46
N GLU A 440 20.29 -41.58 -12.85
CA GLU A 440 20.44 -42.97 -12.42
C GLU A 440 20.78 -43.92 -13.58
N MET A 441 20.15 -43.73 -14.76
CA MET A 441 20.50 -44.47 -15.98
C MET A 441 21.94 -44.20 -16.41
N GLY A 442 22.41 -42.95 -16.32
CA GLY A 442 23.79 -42.57 -16.62
C GLY A 442 24.80 -43.28 -15.71
N ASP A 443 24.43 -43.49 -14.45
CA ASP A 443 25.26 -44.16 -13.44
C ASP A 443 25.11 -45.69 -13.41
N GLY A 444 24.23 -46.26 -14.25
CA GLY A 444 23.94 -47.69 -14.29
C GLY A 444 23.04 -48.21 -13.16
N ARG A 445 22.40 -47.30 -12.41
CA ARG A 445 21.38 -47.57 -11.38
C ARG A 445 20.00 -47.86 -12.00
N LEU A 446 19.93 -48.93 -12.81
CA LEU A 446 18.77 -49.21 -13.65
C LEU A 446 17.52 -49.61 -12.85
N GLU A 447 17.68 -50.22 -11.66
CA GLU A 447 16.56 -50.60 -10.81
C GLU A 447 15.87 -49.37 -10.20
N GLU A 448 16.65 -48.39 -9.72
CA GLU A 448 16.11 -47.11 -9.26
C GLU A 448 15.47 -46.32 -10.41
N ALA A 449 16.15 -46.24 -11.55
CA ALA A 449 15.64 -45.54 -12.73
C ALA A 449 14.31 -46.10 -13.23
N GLU A 450 14.14 -47.42 -13.21
CA GLU A 450 12.87 -48.07 -13.57
C GLU A 450 11.73 -47.64 -12.65
N GLN A 451 11.98 -47.52 -11.34
CA GLN A 451 10.99 -47.10 -10.36
C GLN A 451 10.60 -45.63 -10.57
N HIS A 452 11.56 -44.74 -10.73
CA HIS A 452 11.30 -43.33 -10.97
C HIS A 452 10.60 -43.09 -12.32
N LEU A 453 10.92 -43.82 -13.38
CA LEU A 453 10.19 -43.73 -14.65
C LEU A 453 8.73 -44.16 -14.52
N LYS A 454 8.44 -45.21 -13.74
CA LYS A 454 7.06 -45.61 -13.44
C LYS A 454 6.32 -44.52 -12.68
N GLN A 455 6.95 -43.89 -11.68
CA GLN A 455 6.36 -42.76 -10.96
C GLN A 455 6.13 -41.55 -11.87
N ALA A 456 7.05 -41.25 -12.80
CA ALA A 456 6.86 -40.19 -13.79
C ALA A 456 5.63 -40.44 -14.69
N ILE A 457 5.41 -41.70 -15.08
CA ILE A 457 4.25 -42.13 -15.88
C ILE A 457 2.96 -42.11 -15.04
N GLU A 458 3.01 -42.47 -13.76
CA GLU A 458 1.87 -42.36 -12.85
C GLU A 458 1.40 -40.92 -12.67
N GLU A 459 2.35 -39.97 -12.51
CA GLU A 459 2.06 -38.53 -12.44
C GLU A 459 1.57 -37.98 -13.80
N ARG A 460 2.15 -38.44 -14.91
CA ARG A 460 1.79 -38.00 -16.25
C ARG A 460 1.81 -39.16 -17.25
N ALA A 461 0.64 -39.78 -17.43
CA ALA A 461 0.50 -40.96 -18.29
C ALA A 461 0.93 -40.74 -19.75
N ASN A 462 0.79 -39.51 -20.28
CA ASN A 462 1.18 -39.16 -21.66
C ASN A 462 2.64 -38.70 -21.81
N PHE A 463 3.50 -38.93 -20.80
CA PHE A 463 4.90 -38.55 -20.86
C PHE A 463 5.72 -39.54 -21.70
N HIS A 464 5.79 -39.30 -23.01
CA HIS A 464 6.34 -40.27 -23.97
C HIS A 464 7.83 -40.53 -23.79
N GLU A 465 8.63 -39.55 -23.37
CA GLU A 465 10.05 -39.72 -23.09
C GLU A 465 10.28 -40.71 -21.93
N ALA A 466 9.43 -40.68 -20.91
CA ALA A 466 9.51 -41.63 -19.79
C ALA A 466 9.18 -43.06 -20.24
N HIS A 467 8.16 -43.23 -21.08
CA HIS A 467 7.82 -44.53 -21.68
C HIS A 467 8.96 -45.07 -22.55
N TYR A 468 9.61 -44.21 -23.34
CA TYR A 468 10.74 -44.59 -24.17
C TYR A 468 11.96 -45.02 -23.34
N ASN A 469 12.33 -44.24 -22.33
CA ASN A 469 13.45 -44.59 -21.45
C ASN A 469 13.18 -45.90 -20.68
N LEU A 470 11.93 -46.12 -20.26
CA LEU A 470 11.53 -47.37 -19.61
C LEU A 470 11.66 -48.57 -20.56
N ALA A 471 11.31 -48.39 -21.84
CA ALA A 471 11.53 -49.41 -22.85
C ALA A 471 13.02 -49.76 -23.01
N LEU A 472 13.91 -48.76 -22.99
CA LEU A 472 15.37 -48.99 -23.06
C LEU A 472 15.88 -49.82 -21.88
N ILE A 473 15.42 -49.54 -20.65
CA ILE A 473 15.77 -50.34 -19.47
C ILE A 473 15.30 -51.80 -19.63
N TYR A 474 14.07 -52.02 -20.10
CA TYR A 474 13.55 -53.37 -20.34
C TYR A 474 14.33 -54.12 -21.42
N VAL A 475 14.81 -53.44 -22.46
CA VAL A 475 15.70 -54.06 -23.46
C VAL A 475 17.00 -54.52 -22.81
N GLU A 476 17.64 -53.66 -22.02
CA GLU A 476 18.89 -53.99 -21.33
C GLU A 476 18.73 -55.17 -20.36
N ASN A 477 17.58 -55.23 -19.67
CA ASN A 477 17.22 -56.32 -18.75
C ASN A 477 16.68 -57.59 -19.45
N GLY A 478 16.56 -57.59 -20.78
CA GLY A 478 16.06 -58.74 -21.56
C GLY A 478 14.53 -58.97 -21.48
N GLN A 479 13.78 -58.01 -20.97
CA GLN A 479 12.31 -58.02 -20.81
C GLN A 479 11.63 -57.51 -22.10
N LEU A 480 11.75 -58.27 -23.19
CA LEU A 480 11.37 -57.80 -24.52
C LEU A 480 9.86 -57.53 -24.72
N GLU A 481 8.99 -58.23 -23.99
CA GLU A 481 7.54 -58.01 -24.08
C GLU A 481 7.14 -56.69 -23.43
N GLU A 482 7.71 -56.40 -22.26
CA GLU A 482 7.54 -55.15 -21.54
C GLU A 482 8.14 -53.98 -22.33
N ALA A 483 9.31 -54.18 -22.94
CA ALA A 483 9.94 -53.20 -23.83
C ALA A 483 9.03 -52.84 -25.02
N ARG A 484 8.43 -53.85 -25.68
CA ARG A 484 7.46 -53.64 -26.77
C ARG A 484 6.24 -52.84 -26.32
N LYS A 485 5.73 -53.15 -25.14
CA LYS A 485 4.59 -52.43 -24.58
C LYS A 485 4.93 -50.96 -24.31
N SER A 486 6.03 -50.69 -23.63
CA SER A 486 6.45 -49.33 -23.28
C SER A 486 6.79 -48.48 -24.50
N VAL A 487 7.49 -49.00 -25.51
CA VAL A 487 7.76 -48.25 -26.75
C VAL A 487 6.48 -48.01 -27.56
N GLY A 488 5.51 -48.94 -27.51
CA GLY A 488 4.19 -48.75 -28.11
C GLY A 488 3.38 -47.62 -27.43
N GLU A 489 3.47 -47.49 -26.11
CA GLU A 489 2.88 -46.37 -25.36
C GLU A 489 3.58 -45.05 -25.73
N ALA A 490 4.92 -45.02 -25.84
CA ALA A 490 5.66 -43.84 -26.31
C ALA A 490 5.21 -43.39 -27.72
N LEU A 491 5.09 -44.32 -28.68
CA LEU A 491 4.63 -44.06 -30.04
C LEU A 491 3.16 -43.61 -30.12
N THR A 492 2.32 -44.02 -29.15
CA THR A 492 0.92 -43.56 -29.08
C THR A 492 0.84 -42.05 -28.85
N TYR A 493 1.75 -41.52 -28.03
CA TYR A 493 1.80 -40.11 -27.66
C TYR A 493 2.71 -39.27 -28.56
N ALA A 494 3.74 -39.86 -29.17
CA ALA A 494 4.66 -39.22 -30.10
C ALA A 494 4.98 -40.13 -31.32
N PRO A 495 4.05 -40.26 -32.28
CA PRO A 495 4.17 -41.22 -33.38
C PRO A 495 5.25 -40.87 -34.41
N ASP A 496 5.63 -39.60 -34.50
CA ASP A 496 6.59 -39.08 -35.49
C ASP A 496 8.06 -39.19 -35.01
N GLU A 497 8.29 -39.63 -33.77
CA GLU A 497 9.64 -39.75 -33.21
C GLU A 497 10.41 -40.94 -33.80
N THR A 498 11.46 -40.62 -34.57
CA THR A 498 12.22 -41.61 -35.35
C THR A 498 12.90 -42.64 -34.44
N GLN A 499 13.45 -42.20 -33.29
CA GLN A 499 14.12 -43.08 -32.34
C GLN A 499 13.16 -44.14 -31.76
N TYR A 500 11.88 -43.78 -31.59
CA TYR A 500 10.88 -44.67 -31.02
C TYR A 500 10.48 -45.73 -32.05
N GLN A 501 10.29 -45.32 -33.31
CA GLN A 501 10.01 -46.22 -34.43
C GLN A 501 11.15 -47.21 -34.66
N GLU A 502 12.40 -46.74 -34.61
CA GLU A 502 13.57 -47.60 -34.76
C GLU A 502 13.67 -48.65 -33.65
N LEU A 503 13.36 -48.29 -32.41
CA LEU A 503 13.35 -49.24 -31.29
C LEU A 503 12.22 -50.27 -31.44
N ALA A 504 11.00 -49.82 -31.78
CA ALA A 504 9.87 -50.72 -32.00
C ALA A 504 10.15 -51.75 -33.11
N ASN A 505 10.70 -51.31 -34.25
CA ASN A 505 11.07 -52.19 -35.36
C ASN A 505 12.19 -53.19 -35.03
N LYS A 506 13.06 -52.88 -34.05
CA LYS A 506 14.09 -53.81 -33.58
C LYS A 506 13.54 -54.85 -32.62
N LEU A 507 12.43 -54.55 -31.97
CA LEU A 507 11.79 -55.42 -30.99
C LEU A 507 10.80 -56.37 -31.63
N ASP A 508 10.15 -55.99 -32.75
CA ASP A 508 9.37 -56.86 -33.64
C ASP A 508 10.20 -57.97 -34.31
#